data_AF-A0A7V3CQ87-F1
#
_entry.id   AF-A0A7V3CQ87-F1
#
_cell.length_a   1.000
_cell.length_b   1.000
_cell.length_c   1.000
_cell.angle_alpha   90.00
_cell.angle_beta   90.00
_cell.angle_gamma   90.00
#
_symmetry.space_group_name_H-M   'P 1'
#
loop_
_entity.id
_entity.type
_entity.pdbx_description
1 polymer ?
#
loop_
_entity_poly.entity_id
_entity_poly.type
_entity_poly.pdbx_seq_one_letter_code
_entity_poly.pdbx_strand_id
1 'polypeptide(L)'
;MAALRDVLANPAVALVIGTLVGVALIAPILWSSRLLAAGKVDAVLYVVMGAVFGGMLLALGLLFGYRALAESGFVYFGAALVAGFVVTLGIASVVLFRRVFLADDETRE
;
A
#
# COMPACT_ATOMS: atom_id res chain seq x y z
N MET A 1 -12.20 -17.05 -19.41
CA MET A 1 -11.74 -15.67 -19.73
C MET A 1 -12.90 -14.68 -19.76
N ALA A 2 -13.98 -14.92 -20.52
CA ALA A 2 -15.15 -14.03 -20.56
C ALA A 2 -15.78 -13.79 -19.17
N ALA A 3 -16.09 -14.85 -18.41
CA ALA A 3 -16.66 -14.71 -17.06
C ALA A 3 -15.77 -13.93 -16.07
N LEU A 4 -14.44 -14.05 -16.17
CA LEU A 4 -13.50 -13.29 -15.34
C LEU A 4 -13.49 -11.81 -15.72
N ARG A 5 -13.53 -11.52 -17.03
CA ARG A 5 -13.61 -10.15 -17.56
C ARG A 5 -14.89 -9.46 -17.12
N ASP A 6 -16.02 -10.15 -17.14
CA ASP A 6 -17.30 -9.60 -16.72
C ASP A 6 -17.32 -9.30 -15.21
N VAL A 7 -16.71 -10.17 -14.40
CA VAL A 7 -16.54 -9.93 -12.96
C VAL A 7 -15.62 -8.74 -12.68
N LEU A 8 -14.50 -8.60 -13.40
CA LEU A 8 -13.59 -7.46 -13.25
C LEU A 8 -14.19 -6.16 -13.84
N ALA A 9 -15.06 -6.23 -14.84
CA ALA A 9 -15.77 -5.07 -15.34
C ALA A 9 -16.79 -4.51 -14.33
N ASN A 10 -17.16 -5.29 -13.31
CA ASN A 10 -18.07 -4.83 -12.27
C ASN A 10 -17.39 -3.77 -11.38
N PRO A 11 -17.96 -2.55 -11.28
CA PRO A 11 -17.34 -1.46 -10.52
C PRO A 11 -17.18 -1.78 -9.03
N ALA A 12 -18.10 -2.52 -8.42
CA ALA A 12 -17.98 -2.90 -7.01
C ALA A 12 -16.78 -3.83 -6.77
N VAL A 13 -16.56 -4.78 -7.68
CA VAL A 13 -15.43 -5.71 -7.62
C VAL A 13 -14.12 -4.96 -7.87
N ALA A 14 -14.10 -4.08 -8.87
CA ALA A 14 -12.95 -3.23 -9.18
C ALA A 14 -12.52 -2.37 -7.98
N LEU A 15 -13.49 -1.75 -7.28
CA LEU A 15 -13.24 -0.96 -6.08
C LEU A 15 -12.65 -1.82 -4.96
N VAL A 16 -13.29 -2.96 -4.63
CA VAL A 16 -12.83 -3.83 -3.53
C VAL A 16 -11.42 -4.34 -3.78
N ILE A 17 -11.14 -4.86 -4.97
CA ILE A 17 -9.81 -5.39 -5.32
C ILE A 17 -8.79 -4.24 -5.32
N GLY A 18 -9.13 -3.09 -5.91
CA GLY A 18 -8.25 -1.92 -5.94
C GLY A 18 -7.86 -1.48 -4.52
N THR A 19 -8.83 -1.32 -3.63
CA THR A 19 -8.57 -0.93 -2.24
C THR A 19 -7.72 -1.96 -1.50
N LEU A 20 -8.04 -3.26 -1.61
CA LEU A 20 -7.28 -4.33 -0.96
C LEU A 20 -5.82 -4.35 -1.43
N VAL A 21 -5.59 -4.23 -2.73
CA VAL A 21 -4.24 -4.13 -3.31
C VAL A 21 -3.52 -2.89 -2.77
N GLY A 22 -4.16 -1.72 -2.83
CA GLY A 22 -3.58 -0.46 -2.35
C GLY A 22 -3.14 -0.52 -0.88
N VAL A 23 -3.96 -1.14 -0.02
CA VAL A 23 -3.63 -1.38 1.40
C VAL A 23 -2.47 -2.36 1.54
N ALA A 24 -2.49 -3.48 0.82
CA ALA A 24 -1.48 -4.53 0.91
C ALA A 24 -0.07 -4.05 0.55
N LEU A 25 0.05 -3.08 -0.36
CA LEU A 25 1.33 -2.47 -0.75
C LEU A 25 2.05 -1.78 0.42
N ILE A 26 1.33 -1.37 1.47
CA ILE A 26 1.88 -0.67 2.64
C ILE A 26 2.24 -1.63 3.79
N ALA A 27 1.87 -2.92 3.71
CA ALA A 27 2.16 -3.90 4.76
C ALA A 27 3.65 -3.97 5.18
N PRO A 28 4.64 -3.88 4.27
CA PRO A 28 6.06 -3.88 4.66
C PRO A 28 6.47 -2.67 5.51
N ILE A 29 5.81 -1.51 5.32
CA ILE A 29 6.06 -0.29 6.09
C ILE A 29 5.53 -0.46 7.53
N LEU A 30 4.38 -1.11 7.70
CA LEU A 30 3.90 -1.42 9.05
C LEU A 30 4.82 -2.42 9.77
N TRP A 31 5.42 -3.36 9.02
CA TRP A 31 6.41 -4.29 9.56
C TRP A 31 7.73 -3.63 9.95
N SER A 32 8.16 -2.57 9.25
CA SER A 32 9.39 -1.83 9.58
C SER A 32 9.35 -1.17 10.96
N SER A 33 8.15 -0.97 11.54
CA SER A 33 8.00 -0.52 12.93
C SER A 33 8.66 -1.47 13.97
N ARG A 34 8.81 -2.76 13.63
CA ARG A 34 9.55 -3.73 14.47
C ARG A 34 11.06 -3.51 14.40
N LEU A 35 11.57 -3.02 13.27
CA LEU A 35 12.99 -2.71 13.09
C LEU A 35 13.37 -1.43 13.84
N LEU A 36 12.46 -0.45 13.93
CA LEU A 36 12.62 0.72 14.80
C LEU A 36 12.78 0.31 16.27
N ALA A 37 11.92 -0.59 16.77
CA ALA A 37 12.03 -1.09 18.14
C ALA A 37 13.35 -1.85 18.42
N ALA A 38 14.01 -2.36 17.37
CA ALA A 38 15.30 -3.03 17.48
C ALA A 38 16.50 -2.07 17.27
N GLY A 39 16.27 -0.76 17.19
CA GLY A 39 17.32 0.25 16.99
C GLY A 39 17.95 0.28 15.59
N LYS A 40 17.36 -0.43 14.61
CA LYS A 40 17.91 -0.56 13.24
C LYS A 40 17.32 0.47 12.28
N VAL A 41 17.53 1.76 12.57
CA VAL A 41 16.94 2.88 11.80
C VAL A 41 17.35 2.86 10.33
N ASP A 42 18.61 2.53 10.02
CA ASP A 42 19.07 2.44 8.63
C ASP A 42 18.32 1.36 7.84
N ALA A 43 18.08 0.20 8.46
CA ALA A 43 17.31 -0.88 7.84
C ALA A 43 15.85 -0.49 7.59
N VAL A 44 15.26 0.36 8.46
CA VAL A 44 13.91 0.89 8.27
C VAL A 44 13.85 1.74 7.00
N LEU A 45 14.84 2.61 6.78
CA LEU A 45 14.89 3.46 5.59
C LEU A 45 14.94 2.62 4.31
N TYR A 46 15.81 1.60 4.26
CA TYR A 46 15.90 0.70 3.10
C TYR A 46 14.62 -0.09 2.86
N VAL A 47 13.97 -0.59 3.91
CA VAL A 47 12.70 -1.32 3.79
C VAL A 47 11.59 -0.40 3.29
N VAL A 48 11.49 0.82 3.80
CA VAL A 48 10.48 1.79 3.35
C VAL A 48 10.71 2.18 1.89
N MET A 49 11.94 2.52 1.50
CA MET A 49 12.27 2.85 0.11
C MET A 49 11.97 1.67 -0.83
N GLY A 50 12.40 0.46 -0.45
CA GLY A 50 12.14 -0.75 -1.23
C GLY A 50 10.65 -1.09 -1.35
N ALA A 51 9.89 -0.92 -0.27
CA ALA A 51 8.44 -1.17 -0.26
C ALA A 51 7.68 -0.16 -1.14
N VAL A 52 8.05 1.11 -1.07
CA VAL A 52 7.41 2.16 -1.87
C VAL A 52 7.74 1.97 -3.36
N PHE A 53 9.02 1.76 -3.70
CA PHE A 53 9.44 1.56 -5.09
C PHE A 53 8.89 0.25 -5.67
N GLY A 54 9.05 -0.86 -4.95
CA GLY A 54 8.51 -2.16 -5.35
C GLY A 54 6.98 -2.12 -5.46
N GLY A 55 6.31 -1.45 -4.53
CA GLY A 55 4.86 -1.29 -4.58
C GLY A 55 4.38 -0.47 -5.76
N MET A 56 5.11 0.59 -6.15
CA MET A 56 4.81 1.36 -7.36
C MET A 56 4.94 0.51 -8.63
N LEU A 57 6.00 -0.31 -8.75
CA LEU A 57 6.17 -1.22 -9.89
C LEU A 57 5.05 -2.26 -9.97
N LEU A 58 4.67 -2.84 -8.83
CA LEU A 58 3.58 -3.81 -8.73
C LEU A 58 2.24 -3.17 -9.10
N ALA A 59 1.97 -1.96 -8.60
CA ALA A 59 0.77 -1.19 -8.94
C ALA A 59 0.70 -0.90 -10.44
N LEU A 60 1.80 -0.49 -11.06
CA LEU A 60 1.87 -0.26 -12.50
C LEU A 60 1.57 -1.55 -13.28
N GLY A 61 2.20 -2.67 -12.90
CA GLY A 61 1.93 -3.97 -13.53
C GLY A 61 0.46 -4.38 -13.43
N LEU A 62 -0.15 -4.19 -12.25
CA LEU A 62 -1.56 -4.47 -12.03
C LEU A 62 -2.47 -3.52 -12.83
N LEU A 63 -2.15 -2.24 -12.93
CA LEU A 63 -2.90 -1.28 -13.74
C LEU A 63 -2.86 -1.64 -15.23
N PHE A 64 -1.69 -1.98 -15.77
CA PHE A 64 -1.56 -2.42 -17.16
C PHE A 64 -2.31 -3.73 -17.42
N GLY A 65 -2.18 -4.71 -16.52
CA GLY A 65 -2.89 -5.98 -16.61
C GLY A 65 -4.41 -5.80 -16.55
N TYR A 66 -4.89 -4.98 -15.62
CA TYR A 66 -6.31 -4.70 -15.46
C TYR A 66 -6.88 -3.95 -16.67
N ARG A 67 -6.16 -2.97 -17.19
CA ARG A 67 -6.56 -2.24 -18.41
C ARG A 67 -6.71 -3.17 -19.61
N ALA A 68 -5.77 -4.10 -19.78
CA ALA A 68 -5.81 -5.07 -20.88
C ALA A 68 -6.99 -6.07 -20.75
N LEU A 69 -7.38 -6.41 -19.52
CA LEU A 69 -8.46 -7.38 -19.25
C LEU A 69 -9.84 -6.73 -19.23
N ALA A 70 -10.02 -5.62 -18.50
CA ALA A 70 -11.32 -5.00 -18.21
C ALA A 70 -11.22 -3.47 -18.22
N GLU A 71 -11.18 -2.89 -19.43
CA GLU A 71 -11.06 -1.43 -19.65
C GLU A 71 -12.17 -0.61 -18.98
N SER A 72 -13.40 -1.13 -18.94
CA SER A 72 -14.55 -0.47 -18.30
C SER A 72 -14.43 -0.39 -16.77
N GLY A 73 -13.80 -1.38 -16.13
CA GLY A 73 -13.57 -1.41 -14.68
C GLY A 73 -12.32 -0.65 -14.24
N PHE A 74 -11.42 -0.33 -15.19
CA PHE A 74 -10.09 0.24 -14.93
C PHE A 74 -10.13 1.54 -14.12
N VAL A 75 -11.06 2.45 -14.43
CA VAL A 75 -11.15 3.75 -13.73
C VAL A 75 -11.44 3.54 -12.24
N TYR A 76 -12.36 2.62 -11.92
CA TYR A 76 -12.73 2.29 -10.55
C TYR A 76 -11.59 1.59 -9.81
N PHE A 77 -10.97 0.60 -10.46
CA PHE A 77 -9.82 -0.13 -9.90
C PHE A 77 -8.64 0.82 -9.63
N GLY A 78 -8.28 1.64 -10.61
CA GLY A 78 -7.15 2.56 -10.50
C GLY A 78 -7.38 3.63 -9.43
N ALA A 79 -8.57 4.23 -9.40
CA ALA A 79 -8.92 5.20 -8.35
C ALA A 79 -8.89 4.56 -6.96
N ALA A 80 -9.47 3.36 -6.79
CA ALA A 80 -9.49 2.66 -5.52
C ALA A 80 -8.10 2.21 -5.05
N LEU A 81 -7.24 1.77 -5.98
CA LEU A 81 -5.86 1.42 -5.71
C LEU A 81 -5.07 2.61 -5.20
N VAL A 82 -5.15 3.75 -5.90
CA VAL A 82 -4.46 4.98 -5.49
C VAL A 82 -5.01 5.48 -4.16
N ALA A 83 -6.33 5.52 -3.98
CA ALA A 83 -6.96 5.94 -2.74
C ALA A 83 -6.54 5.05 -1.56
N GLY A 84 -6.61 3.72 -1.73
CA GLY A 84 -6.20 2.76 -0.70
C GLY A 84 -4.73 2.91 -0.33
N PHE A 85 -3.85 3.08 -1.32
CA PHE A 85 -2.42 3.31 -1.09
C PHE A 85 -2.16 4.61 -0.32
N VAL A 86 -2.71 5.74 -0.78
CA VAL A 86 -2.48 7.06 -0.17
C VAL A 86 -3.02 7.14 1.25
N VAL A 87 -4.24 6.64 1.48
CA VAL A 87 -4.85 6.63 2.83
C VAL A 87 -4.02 5.78 3.79
N THR A 88 -3.61 4.57 3.36
CA THR A 88 -2.84 3.66 4.21
C THR A 88 -1.43 4.18 4.48
N LEU A 89 -0.79 4.83 3.49
CA LEU A 89 0.49 5.50 3.67
C LEU A 89 0.39 6.64 4.69
N GLY A 90 -0.68 7.43 4.64
CA GLY A 90 -0.97 8.47 5.62
C GLY A 90 -1.10 7.90 7.04
N ILE A 91 -1.88 6.83 7.20
CA ILE A 91 -2.03 6.12 8.48
C ILE A 91 -0.70 5.58 8.98
N ALA A 92 0.06 4.89 8.12
CA ALA A 92 1.36 4.32 8.47
C ALA A 92 2.36 5.41 8.92
N SER A 93 2.37 6.55 8.24
CA SER A 93 3.20 7.71 8.59
C SER A 93 2.86 8.25 9.98
N VAL A 94 1.57 8.41 10.29
CA VAL A 94 1.12 8.87 11.62
C VAL A 94 1.48 7.86 12.71
N VAL A 95 1.32 6.56 12.45
CA VAL A 95 1.64 5.50 13.41
C VAL A 95 3.15 5.45 13.69
N LEU A 96 3.98 5.51 12.65
CA LEU A 96 5.44 5.53 12.80
C LEU A 96 5.89 6.79 13.54
N PHE A 97 5.37 7.95 13.18
CA PHE A 97 5.68 9.22 13.84
C PHE A 97 5.36 9.18 15.33
N ARG A 98 4.16 8.73 15.71
CA ARG A 98 3.78 8.59 17.12
C ARG A 98 4.70 7.65 17.88
N ARG A 99 5.13 6.54 17.28
CA ARG A 99 6.03 5.59 17.94
C ARG A 99 7.43 6.16 18.15
N VAL A 100 7.94 6.92 17.18
CA VAL A 100 9.25 7.57 17.34
C VAL A 100 9.20 8.64 18.43
N PHE A 101 8.16 9.47 18.46
CA PHE A 101 8.03 10.52 19.48
C PHE A 101 7.79 9.97 20.89
N LEU A 102 6.91 8.97 21.05
CA LEU A 102 6.64 8.40 22.37
C LEU A 102 7.83 7.60 22.93
N ALA A 103 8.65 7.00 22.07
CA ALA A 103 9.87 6.30 22.50
C ALA A 103 10.99 7.26 22.95
N ASP A 104 10.95 8.53 22.51
CA ASP A 104 11.93 9.56 22.91
C ASP A 104 11.61 10.15 24.30
N ASP A 105 10.35 10.10 24.72
CA ASP A 105 9.95 10.51 26.08
C ASP A 105 10.31 9.45 27.14
N GLU A 106 10.25 8.16 26.80
CA GLU A 106 10.52 7.05 27.73
C GLU A 106 12.03 6.86 28.03
N THR A 107 12.92 7.41 27.21
CA THR A 107 14.38 7.35 27.40
C THR A 107 14.95 8.57 28.15
N ARG A 108 14.09 9.53 28.55
CA ARG A 108 14.46 10.75 29.27
C ARG A 108 14.16 10.72 30.78
N GLU A 109 13.56 9.65 31.29
CA GLU A 109 13.45 9.36 32.74
C GLU A 109 14.57 8.43 33.22
#